data_AF-U2J3D4-F1
#
_entry.id   AF-U2J3D4-F1
#
_cell.length_a   1.000
_cell.length_b   1.000
_cell.length_c   1.000
_cell.angle_alpha   90.00
_cell.angle_beta   90.00
_cell.angle_gamma   90.00
#
_symmetry.space_group_name_H-M   'P 1'
#
loop_
_entity.id
_entity.type
_entity.pdbx_description
1 polymer ?
#
loop_
_entity_poly.entity_id
_entity_poly.type
_entity_poly.pdbx_seq_one_letter_code
_entity_poly.pdbx_strand_id
1 'polypeptide(L)'
;MKHKDTYKTYTKLKKSKQEDFYNEHTAEIVLFESAKKYLKEHLGESKSLNISKWKSEVTALKKEKDSLYSQILDIRKEIEKAESVRSCIEKLQQENRELTQMKKNELEL
;
A
#
# COMPACT_ATOMS: atom_id res chain seq x y z
N MET A 1 -7.71 19.45 -15.89
CA MET A 1 -6.84 18.73 -16.83
C MET A 1 -6.10 19.75 -17.66
N LYS A 2 -4.81 19.53 -17.88
CA LYS A 2 -3.98 20.36 -18.76
C LYS A 2 -4.63 20.40 -20.16
N HIS A 3 -4.57 21.54 -20.86
CA HIS A 3 -5.12 21.75 -22.22
C HIS A 3 -6.66 21.73 -22.39
N LYS A 4 -7.42 21.62 -21.29
CA LYS A 4 -8.89 21.65 -21.33
C LYS A 4 -9.44 22.91 -22.01
N ASP A 5 -8.86 24.07 -21.73
CA ASP A 5 -9.34 25.34 -22.25
C ASP A 5 -9.01 25.50 -23.75
N THR A 6 -7.82 25.07 -24.19
CA THR A 6 -7.46 24.99 -25.62
C THR A 6 -8.45 24.14 -26.41
N TYR A 7 -8.77 22.94 -25.90
CA TYR A 7 -9.77 22.06 -26.51
C TYR A 7 -11.18 22.68 -26.53
N LYS A 8 -11.56 23.41 -25.47
CA LYS A 8 -12.84 24.11 -25.41
C LYS A 8 -12.92 25.26 -26.42
N THR A 9 -11.82 25.96 -26.67
CA THR A 9 -11.73 26.99 -27.72
C THR A 9 -11.84 26.36 -29.10
N TYR A 10 -11.06 25.31 -29.37
CA TYR A 10 -11.10 24.54 -30.62
C TYR A 10 -12.51 24.10 -31.00
N THR A 11 -13.24 23.49 -30.06
CA THR A 11 -14.60 22.97 -30.30
C THR A 11 -15.68 24.04 -30.48
N LYS A 12 -15.40 25.30 -30.11
CA LYS A 12 -16.33 26.43 -30.23
C LYS A 12 -16.05 27.32 -31.45
N LEU A 13 -14.91 27.15 -32.10
CA LEU A 13 -14.56 27.91 -33.30
C LEU A 13 -15.49 27.53 -34.46
N LYS A 14 -15.65 28.46 -35.42
CA LYS A 14 -16.29 28.15 -36.70
C LYS A 14 -15.41 27.14 -37.45
N LYS A 15 -16.02 26.20 -38.17
CA LYS A 15 -15.30 25.17 -38.96
C LYS A 15 -14.19 25.76 -39.83
N SER A 16 -14.42 26.92 -40.45
CA SER A 16 -13.45 27.61 -41.31
C SER A 16 -12.17 28.08 -40.60
N LYS A 17 -12.15 28.15 -39.27
CA LYS A 17 -10.98 28.55 -38.46
C LYS A 17 -10.46 27.40 -37.59
N GLN A 18 -11.12 26.25 -37.66
CA GLN A 18 -10.85 25.13 -36.78
C GLN A 18 -9.59 24.37 -37.24
N GLU A 19 -9.33 24.34 -38.54
CA GLU A 19 -8.16 23.68 -39.13
C GLU A 19 -6.86 24.42 -38.77
N ASP A 20 -6.79 25.73 -39.00
CA ASP A 20 -5.61 26.53 -38.63
C ASP A 20 -5.32 26.43 -37.12
N PHE A 21 -6.35 26.56 -36.28
CA PHE A 21 -6.21 26.42 -34.83
C PHE A 21 -5.79 25.01 -34.42
N TYR A 22 -6.27 23.97 -35.11
CA TYR A 22 -5.83 22.60 -34.85
C TYR A 22 -4.36 22.44 -35.17
N ASN A 23 -3.91 22.94 -36.32
CA ASN A 23 -2.52 22.83 -36.75
C ASN A 23 -1.56 23.56 -35.79
N GLU A 24 -1.97 24.72 -35.26
CA GLU A 24 -1.20 25.46 -34.26
C GLU A 24 -1.14 24.77 -32.89
N HIS A 25 -2.21 24.06 -32.49
CA HIS A 25 -2.36 23.44 -31.17
C HIS A 25 -2.51 21.91 -31.21
N THR A 26 -1.92 21.27 -32.23
CA THR A 26 -2.13 19.84 -32.50
C THR A 26 -1.73 18.99 -31.30
N ALA A 27 -0.57 19.27 -30.70
CA ALA A 27 -0.06 18.51 -29.57
C ALA A 27 -1.02 18.59 -28.36
N GLU A 28 -1.48 19.79 -28.02
CA GLU A 28 -2.40 20.02 -26.90
C GLU A 28 -3.75 19.35 -27.11
N ILE A 29 -4.30 19.42 -28.32
CA ILE A 29 -5.60 18.83 -28.67
C ILE A 29 -5.49 17.30 -28.63
N VAL A 30 -4.50 16.71 -29.30
CA VAL A 30 -4.31 15.25 -29.34
C VAL A 30 -4.07 14.68 -27.93
N LEU A 31 -3.27 15.35 -27.10
CA LEU A 31 -3.03 14.92 -25.72
C LEU A 31 -4.32 14.95 -24.89
N PHE A 32 -5.13 16.02 -25.01
CA PHE A 32 -6.39 16.12 -24.29
C PHE A 32 -7.41 15.07 -24.75
N GLU A 33 -7.54 14.85 -26.06
CA GLU A 33 -8.44 13.84 -26.61
C GLU A 33 -8.05 12.43 -26.19
N SER A 34 -6.76 12.12 -26.20
CA SER A 34 -6.22 10.84 -25.73
C SER A 34 -6.53 10.62 -24.24
N ALA A 35 -6.30 11.63 -23.39
CA ALA A 35 -6.63 11.56 -21.97
C ALA A 35 -8.16 11.40 -21.74
N LYS A 36 -8.98 12.10 -22.52
CA LYS A 36 -10.44 12.00 -22.46
C LYS A 36 -10.93 10.60 -22.89
N LYS A 37 -10.33 10.02 -23.94
CA LYS A 37 -10.61 8.65 -24.39
C LYS A 37 -10.26 7.63 -23.31
N TYR A 38 -9.05 7.71 -22.76
CA TYR A 38 -8.60 6.85 -21.68
C TYR A 38 -9.53 6.90 -20.46
N LEU A 39 -9.92 8.11 -20.02
CA LEU A 39 -10.87 8.25 -18.93
C LEU A 39 -12.23 7.61 -19.26
N LYS A 40 -12.74 7.76 -20.48
CA LYS A 40 -14.01 7.14 -20.89
C LYS A 40 -13.93 5.61 -20.83
N GLU A 41 -12.82 5.03 -21.25
CA GLU A 41 -12.61 3.57 -21.26
C GLU A 41 -12.47 3.00 -19.85
N HIS A 42 -11.83 3.73 -18.93
CA HIS A 42 -11.50 3.23 -17.59
C HIS A 42 -12.44 3.70 -16.47
N LEU A 43 -13.31 4.68 -16.70
CA LEU A 43 -14.31 5.11 -15.71
C LEU A 43 -15.64 4.34 -15.77
N GLY A 44 -15.87 3.54 -16.81
CA GLY A 44 -17.12 2.80 -16.99
C GLY A 44 -18.34 3.73 -17.01
N GLU A 45 -19.40 3.38 -16.26
CA GLU A 45 -20.63 4.19 -16.13
C GLU A 45 -20.44 5.46 -15.27
N SER A 46 -19.35 5.54 -14.50
CA SER A 46 -19.11 6.70 -13.64
C SER A 46 -18.68 7.90 -14.47
N LYS A 47 -19.44 8.99 -14.40
CA LYS A 47 -19.09 10.25 -15.09
C LYS A 47 -17.96 11.03 -14.40
N SER A 48 -17.49 10.58 -13.24
CA SER A 48 -16.45 11.27 -12.46
C SER A 48 -15.47 10.30 -11.80
N LEU A 49 -14.22 10.73 -11.69
CA LEU A 49 -13.23 10.12 -10.81
C LEU A 49 -13.61 10.44 -9.36
N ASN A 50 -13.75 9.42 -8.52
CA ASN A 50 -14.11 9.58 -7.12
C ASN A 50 -12.86 9.93 -6.27
N ILE A 51 -12.16 11.00 -6.67
CA ILE A 51 -10.84 11.39 -6.13
C ILE A 51 -10.89 11.63 -4.62
N SER A 52 -11.99 12.22 -4.11
CA SER A 52 -12.18 12.42 -2.67
C SER A 52 -12.23 11.09 -1.92
N LYS A 53 -12.99 10.11 -2.44
CA LYS A 53 -13.07 8.76 -1.88
C LYS A 53 -11.70 8.10 -1.85
N TRP A 54 -10.96 8.13 -2.96
CA TRP A 54 -9.61 7.55 -3.01
C TRP A 54 -8.64 8.22 -2.02
N LYS A 55 -8.70 9.55 -1.85
CA LYS A 55 -7.89 10.24 -0.82
C LYS A 55 -8.24 9.78 0.60
N SER A 56 -9.52 9.62 0.89
CA SER A 56 -9.98 9.08 2.18
C SER A 56 -9.53 7.64 2.39
N GLU A 57 -9.66 6.78 1.37
CA GLU A 57 -9.19 5.39 1.41
C GLU A 57 -7.68 5.29 1.64
N VAL A 58 -6.87 6.08 0.92
CA VAL A 58 -5.41 6.13 1.12
C VAL A 58 -5.06 6.55 2.55
N THR A 59 -5.79 7.53 3.10
CA THR A 59 -5.55 8.01 4.47
C THR A 59 -5.91 6.94 5.50
N ALA A 60 -7.05 6.25 5.31
CA ALA A 60 -7.49 5.16 6.17
C ALA A 60 -6.50 3.99 6.14
N LEU A 61 -6.10 3.54 4.95
CA LEU A 61 -5.12 2.47 4.76
C LEU A 61 -3.76 2.82 5.36
N LYS A 62 -3.31 4.08 5.25
CA LYS A 62 -2.07 4.52 5.88
C LYS A 62 -2.15 4.39 7.41
N LYS A 63 -3.26 4.82 8.01
CA LYS A 63 -3.50 4.71 9.46
C LYS A 63 -3.54 3.25 9.92
N GLU A 64 -4.23 2.39 9.17
CA GLU A 64 -4.31 0.96 9.46
C GLU A 64 -2.93 0.29 9.37
N LYS A 65 -2.19 0.56 8.30
CA LYS A 65 -0.82 0.07 8.11
C LYS A 65 0.11 0.49 9.25
N ASP A 66 0.06 1.75 9.67
CA ASP A 66 0.88 2.24 10.79
C ASP A 66 0.50 1.55 12.12
N SER A 67 -0.81 1.33 12.36
CA SER A 67 -1.29 0.60 13.55
C SER A 67 -0.85 -0.87 13.57
N LEU A 68 -0.97 -1.58 12.44
CA LEU A 68 -0.53 -2.96 12.30
C LEU A 68 0.98 -3.09 12.51
N TYR A 69 1.75 -2.13 12.01
CA TYR A 69 3.20 -2.11 12.20
C TYR A 69 3.58 -1.98 13.69
N SER A 70 2.92 -1.10 14.43
CA SER A 70 3.10 -0.99 15.89
C SER A 70 2.75 -2.31 16.60
N GLN A 71 1.65 -2.95 16.25
CA GLN A 71 1.25 -4.24 16.85
C GLN A 71 2.29 -5.34 16.58
N ILE A 72 2.83 -5.42 15.35
CA ILE A 72 3.88 -6.38 14.99
C ILE A 72 5.15 -6.13 15.83
N LEU A 73 5.53 -4.88 16.06
CA LEU A 73 6.69 -4.55 16.89
C LEU A 73 6.50 -5.01 18.34
N ASP A 74 5.31 -4.83 18.90
CA ASP A 74 5.03 -5.25 20.27
C ASP A 74 4.98 -6.78 20.39
N ILE A 75 4.37 -7.47 19.42
CA ILE A 75 4.39 -8.94 19.37
C ILE A 75 5.83 -9.46 19.28
N ARG A 76 6.72 -8.84 18.50
CA ARG A 76 8.13 -9.24 18.43
C ARG A 76 8.84 -9.15 19.78
N LYS A 77 8.58 -8.09 20.55
CA LYS A 77 9.14 -7.93 21.91
C LYS A 77 8.62 -9.02 22.86
N GLU A 78 7.33 -9.35 22.76
CA GLU A 78 6.76 -10.41 23.60
C GLU A 78 7.31 -11.80 23.23
N ILE A 79 7.54 -12.06 21.94
CA ILE A 79 8.21 -13.28 21.48
C ILE A 79 9.63 -13.37 22.06
N GLU A 80 10.42 -12.30 21.98
CA GLU A 80 11.79 -12.28 22.52
C GLU A 80 11.83 -12.61 24.03
N LYS A 81 10.88 -12.05 24.80
CA LYS A 81 10.74 -12.38 26.23
C LYS A 81 10.36 -13.85 26.44
N ALA A 82 9.40 -14.36 25.66
CA ALA A 82 8.94 -15.74 25.76
C ALA A 82 10.05 -16.74 25.39
N GLU A 83 10.87 -16.44 24.37
CA GLU A 83 12.03 -17.23 23.98
C GLU A 83 13.10 -17.25 25.07
N SER A 84 13.33 -16.12 25.75
CA SER A 84 14.25 -16.05 26.89
C SER A 84 13.80 -16.94 28.04
N VAL A 85 12.49 -16.91 28.37
CA VAL A 85 11.90 -17.78 29.40
C VAL A 85 12.00 -19.26 28.98
N ARG A 86 11.66 -19.58 27.73
CA ARG A 86 11.79 -20.94 27.18
C ARG A 86 13.22 -21.46 27.33
N SER A 87 14.22 -20.66 26.96
CA SER A 87 15.63 -21.04 27.07
C SER A 87 16.04 -21.32 28.53
N CYS A 88 15.55 -20.52 29.47
CA CYS A 88 15.79 -20.75 30.90
C CYS A 88 15.19 -22.08 31.37
N ILE A 89 13.94 -22.37 30.99
CA ILE A 89 13.26 -23.63 31.33
C ILE A 89 14.01 -24.84 30.74
N GLU A 90 14.46 -24.75 29.48
CA GLU A 90 15.23 -25.81 28.83
C GLU A 90 16.53 -26.13 29.58
N LYS A 91 17.25 -25.11 30.06
CA LYS A 91 18.45 -25.29 30.89
C LYS A 91 18.13 -25.98 32.21
N LEU A 92 17.11 -25.51 32.94
CA LEU A 92 16.69 -26.11 34.21
C LEU A 92 16.24 -27.57 34.03
N GLN A 93 15.55 -27.89 32.94
CA GLN A 93 15.15 -29.27 32.64
C GLN A 93 16.37 -30.16 32.38
N GLN A 94 17.39 -29.65 31.70
CA GLN A 94 18.64 -30.37 31.46
C GLN A 94 19.40 -30.64 32.76
N GLU A 95 19.61 -29.62 33.58
CA GLU A 95 20.26 -29.74 34.89
C GLU A 95 19.53 -30.75 35.79
N ASN A 96 18.19 -30.73 35.81
CA ASN A 96 17.41 -31.66 36.62
C ASN A 96 17.53 -33.12 36.14
N ARG A 97 17.68 -33.36 34.83
CA ARG A 97 17.95 -34.70 34.28
C ARG A 97 19.32 -35.21 34.71
N GLU A 98 20.34 -34.35 34.66
CA GLU A 98 21.70 -34.68 35.08
C GLU A 98 21.76 -35.01 36.58
N LEU A 99 21.14 -34.18 37.42
CA LEU A 99 20.99 -34.42 38.86
C LEU A 99 20.27 -35.74 39.16
N THR A 100 19.22 -36.06 38.41
CA THR A 100 18.49 -37.32 38.58
C THR A 100 19.36 -38.53 38.22
N GLN A 101 20.17 -38.43 37.16
CA GLN A 101 21.09 -39.50 36.77
C GLN A 101 22.20 -39.68 37.80
N MET A 102 22.78 -38.59 38.32
CA MET A 102 23.79 -38.66 39.38
C MET A 102 23.27 -39.37 40.62
N LYS A 103 22.07 -39.02 41.08
CA LYS A 103 21.44 -39.66 42.26
C LYS A 103 21.22 -41.17 42.07
N LYS A 104 20.85 -41.61 40.86
CA LYS A 104 20.71 -43.05 40.56
C LYS A 104 22.06 -43.76 40.64
N ASN A 105 23.09 -43.19 40.02
CA ASN A 105 24.43 -43.77 40.03
C ASN A 105 25.01 -43.86 41.46
N GLU A 106 24.73 -42.88 42.32
CA GLU A 106 25.15 -42.91 43.74
C GLU A 106 24.45 -44.00 44.56
N LEU A 107 23.20 -44.36 44.23
CA LEU A 107 22.44 -45.41 44.92
C LEU A 107 22.81 -46.82 44.45
N GLU A 108 23.44 -46.95 43.28
CA GLU A 108 23.91 -48.23 42.71
C GLU A 108 25.35 -48.58 43.14
N LEU A 109 26.03 -47.69 43.88
CA LEU A 109 27.39 -47.86 44.41
C LEU A 109 27.38 -48.34 45.87
#